data_AF-A0A7T7CB19-F1
#
_entry.id   AF-A0A7T7CB19-F1
#
_cell.length_a   1.000
_cell.length_b   1.000
_cell.length_c   1.000
_cell.angle_alpha   90.00
_cell.angle_beta   90.00
_cell.angle_gamma   90.00
#
_symmetry.space_group_name_H-M   'P 1'
#
loop_
_entity.id
_entity.type
_entity.pdbx_description
1 polymer ?
#
loop_
_entity_poly.entity_id
_entity_poly.type
_entity_poly.pdbx_seq_one_letter_code
_entity_poly.pdbx_strand_id
1 'polypeptide(L)'
;MAQSLFKKTGSLFRFMLRRDRLRIPLWLIGITFFTLIVPIAFVDLYASQHERDGLAETMANPAVTAMVGPGDLENYTIGAMTSHQMLLFTAVVVGLMSIWLVARHTRADEEDGRIEMIRSLPIGRVSNLNATLLVLCVTHVILALITGFGLYALGIESMGLEGSLLYGALLGGIGIFFAGVTVVFAQLSESSRGTIGFSIAVLLIAYLVRAVGDVGNETLSWISPFGWVTQTEVYANNHWEPLALMVGVAIVLGVLANYLNAIRDLEAGFFPARPGRKKASAFLQSPIGLAVKLQCTGMIAWAIGMLVMGVAYGSVLGDLEAFFEGNEMMEQMLVAEEGYTLTEQFIPSLMVVMALLATVPPVMAMLKLYGEEKKNRIDHLLGRAVSCTRLMGSYLIISVVNGFVMLSLTAIGLWSAGATVMEEGLDFGTIYGAALVYYPAMLVMIGLAVLFIGVLPKLGSVIWLYVFYTFIVLYLGGLLDFPDWVGHLSPYGYIPELPVDEMEWVPISILVIIAVILMIAGFIGYHKRDIEG
;
A
#
# COMPACT_ATOMS: atom_id res chain seq x y z
N MET A 1 4.13 18.56 40.30
CA MET A 1 3.03 18.17 39.38
C MET A 1 3.54 17.71 38.01
N ALA A 2 4.46 18.41 37.33
CA ALA A 2 4.97 17.95 36.02
C ALA A 2 5.70 16.59 36.06
N GLN A 3 6.50 16.31 37.11
CA GLN A 3 7.21 15.03 37.24
C GLN A 3 6.29 13.80 37.39
N SER A 4 5.03 13.96 37.80
CA SER A 4 4.09 12.83 37.88
C SER A 4 3.46 12.48 36.52
N LEU A 5 3.45 13.41 35.55
CA LEU A 5 2.83 13.20 34.23
C LEU A 5 3.71 12.37 33.29
N PHE A 6 5.04 12.47 33.41
CA PHE A 6 6.04 11.76 32.60
C PHE A 6 6.69 10.57 33.33
N LYS A 7 6.11 10.16 34.46
CA LYS A 7 6.69 9.11 35.29
C LYS A 7 6.73 7.77 34.54
N LYS A 8 7.93 7.17 34.47
CA LYS A 8 8.23 5.89 33.80
C LYS A 8 8.22 5.89 32.26
N THR A 9 8.19 7.05 31.59
CA THR A 9 8.35 7.13 30.12
C THR A 9 9.55 6.35 29.60
N GLY A 10 10.74 6.49 30.23
CA GLY A 10 11.94 5.76 29.82
C GLY A 10 11.83 4.23 29.96
N SER A 11 11.03 3.74 30.91
CA SER A 11 10.78 2.29 31.06
C SER A 11 9.86 1.78 29.96
N LEU A 12 8.82 2.55 29.62
CA LEU A 12 7.91 2.24 28.52
C LEU A 12 8.62 2.28 27.17
N PHE A 13 9.49 3.27 26.94
CA PHE A 13 10.35 3.36 25.76
C PHE A 13 11.18 2.09 25.56
N ARG A 14 11.90 1.63 26.60
CA ARG A 14 12.68 0.38 26.54
C ARG A 14 11.82 -0.86 26.36
N PHE A 15 10.59 -0.84 26.85
CA PHE A 15 9.64 -1.93 26.67
C PHE A 15 9.13 -1.99 25.23
N MET A 16 8.73 -0.85 24.65
CA MET A 16 8.29 -0.73 23.27
C MET A 16 9.40 -1.14 22.28
N LEU A 17 10.65 -0.71 22.50
CA LEU A 17 11.80 -1.14 21.68
C LEU A 17 12.00 -2.66 21.72
N ARG A 18 11.88 -3.27 22.91
CA ARG A 18 11.98 -4.74 23.03
C ARG A 18 10.84 -5.47 22.31
N ARG A 19 9.63 -4.92 22.38
CA ARG A 19 8.45 -5.47 21.70
C ARG A 19 8.58 -5.39 20.17
N ASP A 20 9.23 -4.34 19.67
CA ASP A 20 9.40 -4.10 18.23
C ASP A 20 10.79 -4.45 17.68
N ARG A 21 11.56 -5.26 18.42
CA ARG A 21 12.92 -5.70 18.06
C ARG A 21 13.05 -6.38 16.69
N LEU A 22 11.96 -6.88 16.11
CA LEU A 22 11.93 -7.41 14.75
C LEU A 22 11.30 -6.42 13.78
N ARG A 23 10.19 -5.78 14.17
CA ARG A 23 9.40 -4.95 13.26
C ARG A 23 10.13 -3.67 12.86
N ILE A 24 10.71 -2.94 13.82
CA ILE A 24 11.44 -1.69 13.50
C ILE A 24 12.65 -1.99 12.61
N PRO A 25 13.53 -2.97 12.93
CA PRO A 25 14.64 -3.31 12.05
C PRO A 25 14.20 -3.76 10.65
N LEU A 26 13.13 -4.56 10.52
CA LEU A 26 12.63 -4.97 9.19
C LEU A 26 12.20 -3.78 8.34
N TRP A 27 11.54 -2.78 8.94
CA TRP A 27 11.20 -1.54 8.24
C TRP A 27 12.44 -0.75 7.82
N LEU A 28 13.38 -0.57 8.75
CA LEU A 28 14.63 0.16 8.48
C LEU A 28 15.42 -0.52 7.36
N ILE A 29 15.57 -1.85 7.41
CA ILE A 29 16.25 -2.64 6.39
C ILE A 29 15.52 -2.53 5.05
N GLY A 30 14.21 -2.74 5.02
CA GLY A 30 13.43 -2.69 3.78
C GLY A 30 13.51 -1.34 3.07
N ILE A 31 13.29 -0.24 3.81
CA ILE A 31 13.35 1.12 3.26
C ILE A 31 14.77 1.46 2.82
N THR A 32 15.77 1.17 3.66
CA THR A 32 17.18 1.45 3.32
C THR A 32 17.62 0.64 2.10
N PHE A 33 17.39 -0.67 2.09
CA PHE A 33 17.76 -1.55 1.00
C PHE A 33 17.18 -1.06 -0.33
N PHE A 34 15.89 -0.77 -0.35
CA PHE A 34 15.22 -0.30 -1.56
C PHE A 34 15.69 1.10 -1.99
N THR A 35 16.10 1.96 -1.05
CA THR A 35 16.68 3.28 -1.36
C THR A 35 18.10 3.17 -1.94
N LEU A 36 18.92 2.23 -1.44
CA LEU A 36 20.32 2.10 -1.84
C LEU A 36 20.52 1.31 -3.15
N ILE A 37 19.58 0.43 -3.51
CA ILE A 37 19.71 -0.38 -4.74
C ILE A 37 19.41 0.43 -6.02
N VAL A 38 18.56 1.45 -5.93
CA VAL A 38 18.11 2.24 -7.09
C VAL A 38 19.26 3.03 -7.74
N PRO A 39 20.10 3.80 -7.01
CA PRO A 39 21.24 4.48 -7.61
C PRO A 39 22.23 3.54 -8.29
N ILE A 40 22.41 2.33 -7.73
CA ILE A 40 23.29 1.30 -8.32
C ILE A 40 22.71 0.86 -9.67
N ALA A 41 21.42 0.56 -9.72
CA ALA A 41 20.74 0.20 -10.96
C ALA A 41 20.79 1.34 -12.00
N PHE A 42 20.69 2.60 -11.57
CA PHE A 42 20.80 3.75 -12.49
C PHE A 42 22.20 3.96 -13.05
N VAL A 43 23.26 3.65 -12.29
CA VAL A 43 24.64 3.66 -12.82
C VAL A 43 24.79 2.64 -13.95
N ASP A 44 24.23 1.45 -13.77
CA ASP A 44 24.33 0.35 -14.74
C ASP A 44 23.45 0.60 -15.99
N LEU A 45 22.26 1.20 -15.80
CA LEU A 45 21.27 1.41 -16.86
C LEU A 45 21.47 2.70 -17.67
N TYR A 46 22.01 3.75 -17.04
CA TYR A 46 22.19 5.07 -17.65
C TYR A 46 23.61 5.59 -17.44
N ALA A 47 24.58 4.94 -18.10
CA ALA A 47 25.99 5.21 -17.90
C ALA A 47 26.40 6.57 -18.48
N SER A 48 25.88 6.94 -19.66
CA SER A 48 26.23 8.19 -20.33
C SER A 48 25.33 9.37 -19.92
N GLN A 49 25.85 10.60 -19.98
CA GLN A 49 25.03 11.79 -19.71
C GLN A 49 23.94 11.96 -20.78
N HIS A 50 24.23 11.60 -22.03
CA HIS A 50 23.27 11.66 -23.13
C HIS A 50 22.04 10.77 -22.90
N GLU A 51 22.23 9.55 -22.38
CA GLU A 51 21.12 8.66 -21.98
C GLU A 51 20.25 9.27 -20.87
N ARG A 52 20.88 9.96 -19.91
CA ARG A 52 20.17 10.63 -18.80
C ARG A 52 19.40 11.86 -19.29
N ASP A 53 19.98 12.63 -20.20
CA ASP A 53 19.33 13.81 -20.77
C ASP A 53 18.12 13.39 -21.63
N GLY A 54 18.23 12.30 -22.39
CA GLY A 54 17.09 11.71 -23.11
C GLY A 54 15.95 11.30 -22.17
N LEU A 55 16.26 10.73 -21.01
CA LEU A 55 15.24 10.43 -19.99
C LEU A 55 14.65 11.71 -19.39
N ALA A 56 15.46 12.76 -19.20
CA ALA A 56 14.98 14.03 -18.65
C ALA A 56 13.91 14.67 -19.55
N GLU A 57 14.03 14.53 -20.87
CA GLU A 57 13.00 14.97 -21.83
C GLU A 57 11.67 14.23 -21.63
N THR A 58 11.69 12.90 -21.46
CA THR A 58 10.48 12.12 -21.15
C THR A 58 9.84 12.55 -19.81
N MET A 59 10.68 12.94 -18.85
CA MET A 59 10.24 13.37 -17.52
C MET A 59 9.65 14.78 -17.50
N ALA A 60 9.82 15.56 -18.57
CA ALA A 60 9.22 16.89 -18.74
C ALA A 60 7.69 16.85 -19.03
N ASN A 61 7.03 15.74 -18.74
CA ASN A 61 5.58 15.58 -18.86
C ASN A 61 4.87 16.05 -17.56
N PRO A 62 3.81 16.87 -17.65
CA PRO A 62 3.00 17.27 -16.49
C PRO A 62 2.47 16.10 -15.65
N ALA A 63 2.17 14.95 -16.26
CA ALA A 63 1.71 13.76 -15.55
C ALA A 63 2.81 13.16 -14.66
N VAL A 64 4.05 13.13 -15.15
CA VAL A 64 5.22 12.66 -14.40
C VAL A 64 5.56 13.63 -13.28
N THR A 65 5.53 14.94 -13.56
CA THR A 65 5.71 16.00 -12.55
C THR A 65 4.66 15.89 -11.45
N ALA A 66 3.40 15.60 -11.79
CA ALA A 66 2.35 15.36 -10.80
C ALA A 66 2.65 14.14 -9.93
N MET A 67 3.27 13.08 -10.46
CA MET A 67 3.55 11.84 -9.72
C MET A 67 4.80 11.94 -8.85
N VAL A 68 5.86 12.57 -9.36
CA VAL A 68 7.21 12.48 -8.80
C VAL A 68 7.67 13.82 -8.21
N GLY A 69 7.09 14.92 -8.67
CA GLY A 69 7.46 16.29 -8.31
C GLY A 69 8.32 16.95 -9.40
N PRO A 70 8.68 18.24 -9.23
CA PRO A 70 9.67 18.89 -10.09
C PRO A 70 11.07 18.33 -9.77
N GLY A 71 11.89 18.21 -10.81
CA GLY A 71 13.29 17.81 -10.71
C GLY A 71 14.20 18.78 -11.46
N ASP A 72 15.50 18.74 -11.18
CA ASP A 72 16.53 19.45 -11.94
C ASP A 72 16.77 18.72 -13.27
N LEU A 73 15.92 19.00 -14.25
CA LEU A 73 16.00 18.41 -15.60
C LEU A 73 17.13 19.02 -16.44
N GLU A 74 17.68 20.17 -16.04
CA GLU A 74 18.81 20.81 -16.74
C GLU A 74 20.14 20.10 -16.43
N ASN A 75 20.30 19.60 -15.20
CA ASN A 75 21.49 18.83 -14.78
C ASN A 75 21.10 17.47 -14.20
N TYR A 76 20.59 16.58 -15.07
CA TYR A 76 20.07 15.27 -14.67
C TYR A 76 21.18 14.24 -14.38
N THR A 77 21.89 14.45 -13.27
CA THR A 77 22.90 13.52 -12.74
C THR A 77 22.25 12.33 -12.02
N ILE A 78 23.01 11.26 -11.73
CA ILE A 78 22.48 10.09 -11.00
C ILE A 78 21.90 10.49 -9.62
N GLY A 79 22.54 11.42 -8.92
CA GLY A 79 22.02 11.97 -7.66
C GLY A 79 20.67 12.67 -7.85
N ALA A 80 20.58 13.61 -8.80
CA ALA A 80 19.35 14.33 -9.12
C ALA A 80 18.23 13.41 -9.62
N MET A 81 18.57 12.42 -10.45
CA MET A 81 17.64 11.39 -10.92
C MET A 81 17.12 10.51 -9.78
N THR A 82 17.98 10.13 -8.83
CA THR A 82 17.59 9.37 -7.64
C THR A 82 16.65 10.18 -6.76
N SER A 83 16.99 11.44 -6.46
CA SER A 83 16.12 12.29 -5.63
C SER A 83 14.80 12.56 -6.30
N HIS A 84 14.80 12.91 -7.58
CA HIS A 84 13.61 13.11 -8.38
C HIS A 84 12.71 11.88 -8.29
N GLN A 85 13.16 10.73 -8.81
CA GLN A 85 12.29 9.55 -8.95
C GLN A 85 11.93 8.85 -7.64
N MET A 86 12.82 8.83 -6.65
CA MET A 86 12.70 7.90 -5.52
C MET A 86 12.34 8.55 -4.18
N LEU A 87 12.72 9.82 -3.97
CA LEU A 87 12.57 10.49 -2.67
C LEU A 87 11.11 10.56 -2.22
N LEU A 88 10.22 10.92 -3.14
CA LEU A 88 8.81 11.10 -2.82
C LEU A 88 8.10 9.77 -2.52
N PHE A 89 8.38 8.71 -3.31
CA PHE A 89 7.82 7.38 -3.06
C PHE A 89 8.30 6.80 -1.73
N THR A 90 9.59 6.88 -1.44
CA THR A 90 10.15 6.43 -0.16
C THR A 90 9.59 7.25 1.00
N ALA A 91 9.42 8.56 0.84
CA ALA A 91 8.79 9.42 1.85
C ALA A 91 7.33 9.00 2.17
N VAL A 92 6.54 8.64 1.15
CA VAL A 92 5.18 8.10 1.34
C VAL A 92 5.20 6.81 2.15
N VAL A 93 6.10 5.87 1.82
CA VAL A 93 6.24 4.60 2.54
C VAL A 93 6.66 4.84 4.01
N VAL A 94 7.56 5.78 4.26
CA VAL A 94 7.96 6.17 5.63
C VAL A 94 6.80 6.80 6.40
N GLY A 95 5.97 7.61 5.73
CA GLY A 95 4.73 8.14 6.29
C GLY A 95 3.76 7.03 6.71
N LEU A 96 3.53 6.03 5.84
CA LEU A 96 2.69 4.87 6.13
C LEU A 96 3.24 4.03 7.29
N MET A 97 4.56 3.79 7.33
CA MET A 97 5.24 3.12 8.45
C MET A 97 4.93 3.84 9.78
N SER A 98 5.06 5.16 9.80
CA SER A 98 4.81 6.00 10.97
C SER A 98 3.36 5.90 11.44
N ILE A 99 2.42 5.98 10.51
CA ILE A 99 0.98 5.85 10.80
C ILE A 99 0.68 4.51 11.47
N TRP A 100 1.19 3.41 10.93
CA TRP A 100 0.94 2.08 11.49
C TRP A 100 1.61 1.83 12.83
N LEU A 101 2.86 2.27 13.01
CA LEU A 101 3.57 2.12 14.28
C LEU A 101 2.93 2.95 15.39
N VAL A 102 2.55 4.20 15.10
CA VAL A 102 1.87 5.05 16.09
C VAL A 102 0.49 4.49 16.44
N ALA A 103 -0.33 4.11 15.45
CA ALA A 103 -1.65 3.54 15.72
C ALA A 103 -1.56 2.27 16.57
N ARG A 104 -0.53 1.46 16.36
CA ARG A 104 -0.26 0.24 17.15
C ARG A 104 0.00 0.55 18.64
N HIS A 105 0.89 1.49 18.93
CA HIS A 105 1.31 1.82 20.31
C HIS A 105 0.38 2.80 21.04
N THR A 106 -0.68 3.25 20.35
CA THR A 106 -1.69 4.15 20.91
C THR A 106 -3.05 3.44 20.90
N ARG A 107 -3.89 3.69 19.90
CA ARG A 107 -5.28 3.22 19.89
C ARG A 107 -5.44 1.73 19.78
N ALA A 108 -4.55 1.00 19.11
CA ALA A 108 -4.66 -0.45 19.07
C ALA A 108 -4.40 -1.07 20.45
N ASP A 109 -3.40 -0.60 21.19
CA ASP A 109 -3.15 -1.08 22.56
C ASP A 109 -4.24 -0.62 23.55
N GLU A 110 -4.89 0.50 23.28
CA GLU A 110 -6.04 0.97 24.06
C GLU A 110 -7.28 0.09 23.81
N GLU A 111 -7.62 -0.18 22.54
CA GLU A 111 -8.70 -1.12 22.16
C GLU A 111 -8.45 -2.56 22.65
N ASP A 112 -7.19 -3.00 22.69
CA ASP A 112 -6.80 -4.32 23.21
C ASP A 112 -6.83 -4.38 24.76
N GLY A 113 -7.21 -3.29 25.46
CA GLY A 113 -7.25 -3.21 26.93
C GLY A 113 -5.87 -3.18 27.60
N ARG A 114 -4.78 -3.15 26.84
CA ARG A 114 -3.41 -3.19 27.39
C ARG A 114 -3.05 -1.89 28.11
N ILE A 115 -3.58 -0.77 27.62
CA ILE A 115 -3.35 0.54 28.26
C ILE A 115 -3.98 0.60 29.65
N GLU A 116 -5.11 -0.07 29.90
CA GLU A 116 -5.73 -0.15 31.23
C GLU A 116 -4.80 -0.82 32.24
N MET A 117 -4.24 -1.98 31.84
CA MET A 117 -3.26 -2.72 32.65
C MET A 117 -2.01 -1.87 32.94
N ILE A 118 -1.52 -1.12 31.96
CA ILE A 118 -0.38 -0.21 32.14
C ILE A 118 -0.75 0.95 33.08
N ARG A 119 -1.95 1.54 32.95
CA ARG A 119 -2.42 2.64 33.81
C ARG A 119 -2.79 2.23 35.23
N SER A 120 -2.95 0.93 35.50
CA SER A 120 -3.08 0.41 36.88
C SER A 120 -1.77 0.54 37.68
N LEU A 121 -0.63 0.66 36.99
CA LEU A 121 0.68 0.90 37.60
C LEU A 121 0.91 2.40 37.83
N PRO A 122 1.86 2.80 38.72
CA PRO A 122 2.16 4.21 39.00
C PRO A 122 2.94 4.89 37.86
N ILE A 123 2.29 5.00 36.69
CA ILE A 123 2.78 5.55 35.43
C ILE A 123 2.06 6.88 35.17
N GLY A 124 2.78 7.85 34.61
CA GLY A 124 2.20 9.16 34.32
C GLY A 124 1.23 9.13 33.13
N ARG A 125 0.20 9.98 33.15
CA ARG A 125 -0.90 10.00 32.15
C ARG A 125 -0.41 10.09 30.71
N VAL A 126 0.57 10.95 30.42
CA VAL A 126 1.12 11.16 29.07
C VAL A 126 2.34 10.30 28.77
N SER A 127 2.73 9.39 29.68
CA SER A 127 3.99 8.65 29.56
C SER A 127 3.98 7.66 28.41
N ASN A 128 2.84 7.02 28.12
CA ASN A 128 2.71 6.11 26.97
C ASN A 128 2.86 6.85 25.64
N LEU A 129 2.17 7.98 25.49
CA LEU A 129 2.22 8.78 24.26
C LEU A 129 3.64 9.30 23.99
N ASN A 130 4.32 9.82 25.01
CA ASN A 130 5.70 10.29 24.85
C ASN A 130 6.70 9.16 24.65
N ALA A 131 6.47 7.97 25.22
CA ALA A 131 7.30 6.81 24.93
C ALA A 131 7.17 6.40 23.46
N THR A 132 5.95 6.40 22.91
CA THR A 132 5.70 6.18 21.48
C THR A 132 6.41 7.22 20.63
N LEU A 133 6.25 8.51 20.92
CA LEU A 133 6.94 9.58 20.18
C LEU A 133 8.46 9.43 20.23
N LEU A 134 9.05 9.10 21.39
CA LEU A 134 10.48 8.87 21.51
C LEU A 134 10.96 7.67 20.68
N VAL A 135 10.23 6.55 20.68
CA VAL A 135 10.56 5.40 19.82
C VAL A 135 10.57 5.82 18.37
N LEU A 136 9.51 6.50 17.92
CA LEU A 136 9.38 6.93 16.53
C LEU A 136 10.46 7.95 16.14
N CYS A 137 10.77 8.94 16.98
CA CYS A 137 11.85 9.89 16.72
C CYS A 137 13.21 9.17 16.60
N VAL A 138 13.52 8.25 17.52
CA VAL A 138 14.78 7.48 17.45
C VAL A 138 14.83 6.61 16.19
N THR A 139 13.74 5.94 15.84
CA THR A 139 13.66 5.14 14.60
C THR A 139 13.91 5.98 13.35
N HIS A 140 13.33 7.18 13.26
CA HIS A 140 13.50 8.06 12.10
C HIS A 140 14.86 8.74 12.04
N VAL A 141 15.46 9.06 13.19
CA VAL A 141 16.86 9.54 13.23
C VAL A 141 17.80 8.43 12.77
N ILE A 142 17.59 7.18 13.22
CA ILE A 142 18.38 6.04 12.75
C ILE A 142 18.18 5.83 11.25
N LEU A 143 16.94 5.90 10.75
CA LEU A 143 16.66 5.80 9.31
C LEU A 143 17.44 6.87 8.53
N ALA A 144 17.33 8.14 8.95
CA ALA A 144 18.00 9.27 8.31
C ALA A 144 19.52 9.10 8.24
N LEU A 145 20.13 8.64 9.33
CA LEU A 145 21.58 8.41 9.37
C LEU A 145 21.98 7.22 8.49
N ILE A 146 21.25 6.10 8.56
CA ILE A 146 21.56 4.91 7.77
C ILE A 146 21.41 5.20 6.27
N THR A 147 20.33 5.85 5.85
CA THR A 147 20.12 6.19 4.43
C THR A 147 21.09 7.25 3.96
N GLY A 148 21.33 8.30 4.75
CA GLY A 148 22.25 9.38 4.37
C GLY A 148 23.71 8.92 4.26
N PHE A 149 24.22 8.21 5.26
CA PHE A 149 25.57 7.64 5.14
C PHE A 149 25.63 6.48 4.15
N GLY A 150 24.55 5.72 3.99
CA GLY A 150 24.47 4.63 3.01
C GLY A 150 24.59 5.13 1.58
N LEU A 151 23.88 6.20 1.23
CA LEU A 151 23.94 6.82 -0.10
C LEU A 151 25.32 7.42 -0.37
N TYR A 152 25.92 8.11 0.61
CA TYR A 152 27.28 8.63 0.48
C TYR A 152 28.32 7.50 0.32
N ALA A 153 28.14 6.38 1.01
CA ALA A 153 29.04 5.22 0.94
C ALA A 153 29.04 4.52 -0.43
N LEU A 154 28.08 4.81 -1.31
CA LEU A 154 28.08 4.30 -2.70
C LEU A 154 29.23 4.91 -3.53
N GLY A 155 29.76 6.07 -3.15
CA GLY A 155 30.90 6.69 -3.83
C GLY A 155 30.60 7.22 -5.24
N ILE A 156 29.32 7.46 -5.55
CA ILE A 156 28.87 8.03 -6.82
C ILE A 156 29.21 9.53 -6.83
N GLU A 157 29.89 10.01 -7.87
CA GLU A 157 30.46 11.37 -7.94
C GLU A 157 29.42 12.49 -7.75
N SER A 158 28.20 12.29 -8.25
CA SER A 158 27.08 13.26 -8.10
C SER A 158 26.40 13.23 -6.72
N MET A 159 26.71 12.24 -5.87
CA MET A 159 26.06 12.04 -4.56
C MET A 159 26.98 12.51 -3.42
N GLY A 160 27.06 13.83 -3.26
CA GLY A 160 27.83 14.44 -2.16
C GLY A 160 27.24 14.16 -0.78
N LEU A 161 28.09 14.24 0.26
CA LEU A 161 27.72 13.98 1.66
C LEU A 161 26.55 14.86 2.12
N GLU A 162 26.54 16.13 1.74
CA GLU A 162 25.48 17.07 2.12
C GLU A 162 24.11 16.63 1.57
N GLY A 163 24.02 16.38 0.26
CA GLY A 163 22.80 15.92 -0.39
C GLY A 163 22.33 14.57 0.14
N SER A 164 23.26 13.64 0.41
CA SER A 164 22.90 12.35 1.00
C SER A 164 22.36 12.49 2.43
N LEU A 165 22.97 13.31 3.28
CA LEU A 165 22.45 13.58 4.62
C LEU A 165 21.10 14.29 4.57
N LEU A 166 20.90 15.23 3.64
CA LEU A 166 19.61 15.89 3.43
C LEU A 166 18.53 14.90 2.99
N TYR A 167 18.84 14.02 2.02
CA TYR A 167 17.95 12.94 1.58
C TYR A 167 17.46 12.11 2.78
N GLY A 168 18.40 11.62 3.59
CA GLY A 168 18.08 10.85 4.78
C GLY A 168 17.28 11.65 5.81
N ALA A 169 17.66 12.90 6.05
CA ALA A 169 16.99 13.78 6.99
C ALA A 169 15.54 14.07 6.59
N LEU A 170 15.24 14.19 5.28
CA LEU A 170 13.87 14.35 4.78
C LEU A 170 13.01 13.11 5.01
N LEU A 171 13.56 11.91 4.78
CA LEU A 171 12.87 10.67 5.15
C LEU A 171 12.62 10.59 6.66
N GLY A 172 13.58 10.99 7.49
CA GLY A 172 13.38 11.07 8.93
C GLY A 172 12.30 12.10 9.31
N GLY A 173 12.35 13.28 8.70
CA GLY A 173 11.44 14.40 8.93
C GLY A 173 10.00 14.07 8.59
N ILE A 174 9.75 13.48 7.40
CA ILE A 174 8.40 13.15 6.95
C ILE A 174 7.78 12.08 7.85
N GLY A 175 8.58 11.14 8.32
CA GLY A 175 8.14 10.13 9.28
C GLY A 175 7.78 10.71 10.64
N ILE A 176 8.59 11.64 11.17
CA ILE A 176 8.28 12.36 12.41
C ILE A 176 7.01 13.22 12.24
N PHE A 177 6.85 13.88 11.09
CA PHE A 177 5.66 14.66 10.75
C PHE A 177 4.39 13.79 10.79
N PHE A 178 4.38 12.67 10.06
CA PHE A 178 3.22 11.77 10.05
C PHE A 178 3.03 11.05 11.38
N ALA A 179 4.09 10.80 12.17
CA ALA A 179 3.94 10.36 13.54
C ALA A 179 3.16 11.40 14.37
N GLY A 180 3.49 12.69 14.22
CA GLY A 180 2.77 13.83 14.80
C GLY A 180 1.30 13.88 14.41
N VAL A 181 1.00 13.82 13.10
CA VAL A 181 -0.38 13.77 12.59
C VAL A 181 -1.15 12.59 13.20
N THR A 182 -0.53 11.41 13.22
CA THR A 182 -1.18 10.19 13.70
C THR A 182 -1.44 10.24 15.21
N VAL A 183 -0.53 10.80 16.03
CA VAL A 183 -0.79 10.92 17.48
C VAL A 183 -1.93 11.87 17.80
N VAL A 184 -2.14 12.91 16.98
CA VAL A 184 -3.30 13.81 17.09
C VAL A 184 -4.57 13.04 16.78
N PHE A 185 -4.65 12.35 15.64
CA PHE A 185 -5.81 11.52 15.31
C PHE A 185 -6.03 10.37 16.29
N ALA A 186 -4.97 9.86 16.91
CA ALA A 186 -5.08 8.89 17.99
C ALA A 186 -5.77 9.49 19.22
N GLN A 187 -5.78 10.81 19.44
CA GLN A 187 -6.60 11.41 20.50
C GLN A 187 -8.01 11.73 20.01
N LEU A 188 -8.17 12.14 18.75
CA LEU A 188 -9.47 12.54 18.19
C LEU A 188 -10.40 11.35 17.92
N SER A 189 -9.88 10.25 17.37
CA SER A 189 -10.65 9.05 17.03
C SER A 189 -10.79 8.11 18.23
N GLU A 190 -11.96 7.49 18.39
CA GLU A 190 -12.20 6.42 19.38
C GLU A 190 -11.57 5.09 18.96
N SER A 191 -11.37 4.87 17.65
CA SER A 191 -10.87 3.60 17.12
C SER A 191 -9.50 3.70 16.45
N SER A 192 -8.77 2.58 16.48
CA SER A 192 -7.51 2.36 15.75
C SER A 192 -7.73 2.48 14.24
N ARG A 193 -8.85 1.92 13.74
CA ARG A 193 -9.23 2.02 12.32
C ARG A 193 -9.50 3.46 11.90
N GLY A 194 -10.20 4.24 12.72
CA GLY A 194 -10.41 5.68 12.47
C GLY A 194 -9.10 6.46 12.50
N THR A 195 -8.21 6.16 13.46
CA THR A 195 -6.89 6.80 13.56
C THR A 195 -6.06 6.59 12.30
N ILE A 196 -5.96 5.34 11.83
CA ILE A 196 -5.24 4.99 10.60
C ILE A 196 -5.92 5.64 9.39
N GLY A 197 -7.25 5.52 9.28
CA GLY A 197 -8.00 6.05 8.14
C GLY A 197 -7.87 7.56 7.97
N PHE A 198 -8.02 8.34 9.04
CA PHE A 198 -7.85 9.80 8.97
C PHE A 198 -6.39 10.20 8.69
N SER A 199 -5.43 9.49 9.26
CA SER A 199 -4.00 9.81 9.03
C SER A 199 -3.58 9.50 7.59
N ILE A 200 -4.05 8.38 7.02
CA ILE A 200 -3.85 8.05 5.59
C ILE A 200 -4.58 9.07 4.70
N ALA A 201 -5.79 9.49 5.06
CA ALA A 201 -6.51 10.51 4.30
C ALA A 201 -5.71 11.83 4.24
N VAL A 202 -5.13 12.27 5.37
CA VAL A 202 -4.23 13.44 5.39
C VAL A 202 -2.99 13.21 4.53
N LEU A 203 -2.40 12.01 4.55
CA LEU A 203 -1.26 11.67 3.70
C LEU A 203 -1.61 11.78 2.21
N LEU A 204 -2.71 11.16 1.78
CA LEU A 204 -3.15 11.17 0.39
C LEU A 204 -3.55 12.58 -0.08
N ILE A 205 -4.28 13.33 0.76
CA ILE A 205 -4.64 14.72 0.45
C ILE A 205 -3.38 15.58 0.33
N ALA A 206 -2.43 15.44 1.25
CA ALA A 206 -1.16 16.16 1.17
C ALA A 206 -0.41 15.85 -0.13
N TYR A 207 -0.35 14.58 -0.51
CA TYR A 207 0.31 14.16 -1.74
C TYR A 207 -0.39 14.72 -3.00
N LEU A 208 -1.74 14.69 -3.03
CA LEU A 208 -2.52 15.27 -4.14
C LEU A 208 -2.43 16.79 -4.21
N VAL A 209 -2.47 17.49 -3.08
CA VAL A 209 -2.31 18.95 -3.02
C VAL A 209 -0.94 19.36 -3.56
N ARG A 210 0.11 18.60 -3.23
CA ARG A 210 1.43 18.77 -3.84
C ARG A 210 1.36 18.53 -5.35
N ALA A 211 0.82 17.40 -5.81
CA ALA A 211 0.74 17.08 -7.23
C ALA A 211 0.07 18.18 -8.07
N VAL A 212 -1.04 18.75 -7.57
CA VAL A 212 -1.73 19.88 -8.22
C VAL A 212 -0.90 21.17 -8.15
N GLY A 213 -0.22 21.40 -7.02
CA GLY A 213 0.66 22.55 -6.83
C GLY A 213 1.85 22.55 -7.79
N ASP A 214 2.51 21.40 -7.93
CA ASP A 214 3.71 21.25 -8.76
C ASP A 214 3.42 21.45 -10.25
N VAL A 215 2.23 21.10 -10.73
CA VAL A 215 1.83 21.30 -12.14
C VAL A 215 1.28 22.70 -12.42
N GLY A 216 0.59 23.31 -11.45
CA GLY A 216 -0.21 24.52 -11.70
C GLY A 216 0.17 25.77 -10.92
N ASN A 217 0.47 25.64 -9.63
CA ASN A 217 0.75 26.79 -8.76
C ASN A 217 1.68 26.38 -7.60
N GLU A 218 2.92 26.83 -7.69
CA GLU A 218 3.98 26.53 -6.72
C GLU A 218 3.59 26.89 -5.27
N THR A 219 2.79 27.95 -5.08
CA THR A 219 2.30 28.37 -3.75
C THR A 219 1.44 27.30 -3.09
N LEU A 220 0.71 26.50 -3.88
CA LEU A 220 -0.11 25.40 -3.37
C LEU A 220 0.76 24.24 -2.90
N SER A 221 1.92 24.02 -3.54
CA SER A 221 2.87 22.96 -3.15
C SER A 221 3.45 23.22 -1.76
N TRP A 222 3.71 24.49 -1.42
CA TRP A 222 4.19 24.91 -0.09
C TRP A 222 3.22 24.63 1.07
N ILE A 223 1.95 24.34 0.80
CA ILE A 223 0.98 23.94 1.82
C ILE A 223 1.19 22.47 2.23
N SER A 224 1.74 21.66 1.34
CA SER A 224 1.89 20.22 1.55
C SER A 224 3.23 19.89 2.22
N PRO A 225 3.25 18.99 3.23
CA PRO A 225 4.50 18.45 3.77
C PRO A 225 5.33 17.72 2.72
N PHE A 226 4.70 17.19 1.66
CA PHE A 226 5.40 16.57 0.55
C PHE A 226 5.98 17.60 -0.43
N GLY A 227 5.38 18.80 -0.54
CA GLY A 227 6.00 19.90 -1.29
C GLY A 227 7.25 20.42 -0.62
N TRP A 228 7.31 20.43 0.72
CA TRP A 228 8.56 20.75 1.42
C TRP A 228 9.69 19.77 1.10
N VAL A 229 9.37 18.51 0.76
CA VAL A 229 10.38 17.52 0.34
C VAL A 229 10.92 17.88 -1.03
N THR A 230 10.08 18.19 -2.01
CA THR A 230 10.52 18.51 -3.38
C THR A 230 11.27 19.85 -3.43
N GLN A 231 10.83 20.85 -2.66
CA GLN A 231 11.47 22.18 -2.60
C GLN A 231 12.87 22.19 -1.95
N THR A 232 13.33 21.07 -1.40
CA THR A 232 14.70 20.95 -0.90
C THR A 232 15.73 20.71 -2.00
N GLU A 233 15.28 20.34 -3.22
CA GLU A 233 16.13 20.18 -4.40
C GLU A 233 17.40 19.34 -4.10
N VAL A 234 17.18 18.15 -3.55
CA VAL A 234 18.25 17.26 -3.08
C VAL A 234 19.17 16.86 -4.24
N TYR A 235 20.48 16.98 -4.02
CA TYR A 235 21.56 16.81 -5.01
C TYR A 235 21.65 17.89 -6.09
N ALA A 236 20.73 18.86 -6.11
CA ALA A 236 20.86 20.10 -6.88
C ALA A 236 21.33 21.23 -5.94
N ASN A 237 20.40 22.00 -5.35
CA ASN A 237 20.72 23.14 -4.49
C ASN A 237 20.77 22.80 -2.98
N ASN A 238 20.18 21.68 -2.54
CA ASN A 238 20.20 21.19 -1.15
C ASN A 238 19.69 22.18 -0.08
N HIS A 239 18.47 22.71 -0.23
CA HIS A 239 17.88 23.62 0.74
C HIS A 239 17.43 22.88 2.03
N TRP A 240 18.00 23.27 3.18
CA TRP A 240 17.68 22.69 4.50
C TRP A 240 16.48 23.35 5.20
N GLU A 241 16.05 24.50 4.72
CA GLU A 241 15.02 25.33 5.35
C GLU A 241 13.66 24.63 5.45
N PRO A 242 13.16 23.92 4.41
CA PRO A 242 11.88 23.22 4.49
C PRO A 242 11.89 22.07 5.52
N LEU A 243 13.05 21.45 5.76
CA LEU A 243 13.20 20.43 6.81
C LEU A 243 12.98 21.03 8.20
N ALA A 244 13.51 22.23 8.48
CA ALA A 244 13.31 22.90 9.76
C ALA A 244 11.82 23.22 10.00
N LEU A 245 11.12 23.66 8.95
CA LEU A 245 9.66 23.86 8.98
C LEU A 245 8.92 22.55 9.31
N MET A 246 9.29 21.45 8.65
CA MET A 246 8.69 20.14 8.87
C MET A 246 8.84 19.65 10.31
N VAL A 247 10.04 19.77 10.89
CA VAL A 247 10.32 19.42 12.29
C VAL A 247 9.53 20.34 13.23
N GLY A 248 9.46 21.65 12.94
CA GLY A 248 8.70 22.62 13.72
C GLY A 248 7.20 22.25 13.79
N VAL A 249 6.58 21.92 12.66
CA VAL A 249 5.17 21.50 12.62
C VAL A 249 4.97 20.19 13.37
N ALA A 250 5.90 19.23 13.26
CA ALA A 250 5.81 17.97 13.99
C ALA A 250 5.86 18.17 15.51
N ILE A 251 6.67 19.11 16.02
CA ILE A 251 6.70 19.49 17.43
C ILE A 251 5.35 20.05 17.87
N VAL A 252 4.75 20.97 17.08
CA VAL A 252 3.43 21.55 17.36
C VAL A 252 2.36 20.46 17.45
N LEU A 253 2.35 19.51 16.51
CA LEU A 253 1.44 18.37 16.52
C LEU A 253 1.65 17.47 17.75
N GLY A 254 2.90 17.23 18.15
CA GLY A 254 3.23 16.48 19.36
C GLY A 254 2.75 17.17 20.64
N VAL A 255 2.90 18.50 20.74
CA VAL A 255 2.38 19.29 21.87
C VAL A 255 0.86 19.24 21.91
N LEU A 256 0.19 19.43 20.77
CA LEU A 256 -1.27 19.34 20.65
C LEU A 256 -1.77 17.96 21.08
N ALA A 257 -1.15 16.88 20.61
CA ALA A 257 -1.52 15.52 20.99
C ALA A 257 -1.36 15.27 22.51
N ASN A 258 -0.30 15.79 23.13
CA ASN A 258 -0.10 15.72 24.57
C ASN A 258 -1.17 16.48 25.35
N TYR A 259 -1.54 17.68 24.89
CA TYR A 259 -2.62 18.46 25.48
C TYR A 259 -3.95 17.71 25.40
N LEU A 260 -4.30 17.20 24.21
CA LEU A 260 -5.50 16.40 24.01
C LEU A 260 -5.51 15.14 24.89
N ASN A 261 -4.40 14.42 24.99
CA ASN A 261 -4.29 13.24 25.85
C ASN A 261 -4.44 13.54 27.35
N ALA A 262 -4.01 14.73 27.78
CA ALA A 262 -4.13 15.16 29.17
C ALA A 262 -5.56 15.47 29.60
N ILE A 263 -6.42 15.91 28.67
CA ILE A 263 -7.83 16.25 28.94
C ILE A 263 -8.81 15.15 28.52
N ARG A 264 -8.38 14.19 27.68
CA ARG A 264 -9.18 13.05 27.21
C ARG A 264 -9.24 11.91 28.22
N ASP A 265 -10.42 11.39 28.47
CA ASP A 265 -10.59 10.17 29.27
C ASP A 265 -10.17 8.92 28.50
N LEU A 266 -9.87 7.83 29.22
CA LEU A 266 -9.49 6.58 28.59
C LEU A 266 -10.66 6.06 27.75
N GLU A 267 -10.36 5.45 26.60
CA GLU A 267 -11.28 4.94 25.59
C GLU A 267 -12.12 6.00 24.85
N ALA A 268 -12.32 7.19 25.44
CA ALA A 268 -13.02 8.29 24.79
C ALA A 268 -12.24 8.87 23.60
N GLY A 269 -12.93 9.38 22.58
CA GLY A 269 -12.37 10.23 21.52
C GLY A 269 -13.05 11.59 21.52
N PHE A 270 -12.45 12.59 20.86
CA PHE A 270 -13.10 13.90 20.69
C PHE A 270 -14.09 13.94 19.54
N PHE A 271 -13.92 13.06 18.54
CA PHE A 271 -14.93 12.88 17.52
C PHE A 271 -16.10 12.10 18.13
N PRO A 272 -17.33 12.64 18.05
CA PRO A 272 -18.47 11.97 18.62
C PRO A 272 -18.70 10.64 17.94
N ALA A 273 -18.84 9.57 18.72
CA ALA A 273 -19.43 8.33 18.26
C ALA A 273 -20.75 8.65 17.54
N ARG A 274 -20.85 8.32 16.25
CA ARG A 274 -22.11 8.48 15.54
C ARG A 274 -23.15 7.61 16.25
N PRO A 275 -24.31 8.13 16.70
CA PRO A 275 -25.28 7.40 17.53
C PRO A 275 -25.96 6.20 16.82
N GLY A 276 -25.46 5.80 15.65
CA GLY A 276 -26.07 4.80 14.79
C GLY A 276 -27.38 5.29 14.19
N ARG A 277 -27.98 4.45 13.35
CA ARG A 277 -29.35 4.69 12.86
C ARG A 277 -30.33 4.22 13.92
N LYS A 278 -31.37 5.02 14.19
CA LYS A 278 -32.47 4.67 15.13
C LYS A 278 -33.17 3.35 14.76
N LYS A 279 -33.19 2.98 13.48
CA LYS A 279 -33.69 1.71 12.97
C LYS A 279 -32.56 0.98 12.23
N ALA A 280 -32.33 -0.28 12.58
CA ALA A 280 -31.43 -1.14 11.84
C ALA A 280 -32.02 -1.44 10.45
N SER A 281 -31.16 -1.52 9.43
CA SER A 281 -31.57 -1.96 8.09
C SER A 281 -32.00 -3.43 8.12
N ALA A 282 -32.99 -3.82 7.31
CA ALA A 282 -33.42 -5.21 7.16
C ALA A 282 -32.25 -6.13 6.73
N PHE A 283 -31.27 -5.62 5.98
CA PHE A 283 -30.08 -6.38 5.60
C PHE A 283 -29.29 -6.93 6.81
N LEU A 284 -29.31 -6.22 7.95
CA LEU A 284 -28.63 -6.66 9.18
C LEU A 284 -29.31 -7.84 9.89
N GLN A 285 -30.48 -8.29 9.41
CA GLN A 285 -31.13 -9.51 9.87
C GLN A 285 -30.43 -10.77 9.32
N SER A 286 -29.52 -10.62 8.36
CA SER A 286 -28.77 -11.71 7.75
C SER A 286 -27.26 -11.63 8.04
N PRO A 287 -26.55 -12.77 8.13
CA PRO A 287 -25.09 -12.79 8.24
C PRO A 287 -24.39 -12.05 7.09
N ILE A 288 -24.94 -12.15 5.88
CA ILE A 288 -24.43 -11.44 4.69
C ILE A 288 -24.47 -9.93 4.90
N GLY A 289 -25.61 -9.37 5.30
CA GLY A 289 -25.69 -7.92 5.48
C GLY A 289 -24.82 -7.39 6.61
N LEU A 290 -24.57 -8.18 7.65
CA LEU A 290 -23.57 -7.85 8.67
C LEU A 290 -22.15 -7.87 8.10
N ALA A 291 -21.78 -8.93 7.38
CA ALA A 291 -20.46 -9.07 6.77
C ALA A 291 -20.19 -7.95 5.74
N VAL A 292 -21.18 -7.60 4.91
CA VAL A 292 -21.10 -6.44 3.99
C VAL A 292 -20.87 -5.16 4.79
N LYS A 293 -21.62 -4.89 5.86
CA LYS A 293 -21.43 -3.67 6.66
C LYS A 293 -20.03 -3.59 7.28
N LEU A 294 -19.45 -4.72 7.70
CA LEU A 294 -18.11 -4.76 8.31
C LEU A 294 -16.97 -4.53 7.30
N GLN A 295 -17.23 -4.82 6.02
CA GLN A 295 -16.24 -4.77 4.94
C GLN A 295 -16.45 -3.59 3.97
N CYS A 296 -17.62 -2.97 3.98
CA CYS A 296 -18.04 -1.95 3.03
C CYS A 296 -17.03 -0.79 2.88
N THR A 297 -16.51 -0.25 3.98
CA THR A 297 -15.50 0.83 3.90
C THR A 297 -14.22 0.36 3.20
N GLY A 298 -13.76 -0.86 3.49
CA GLY A 298 -12.58 -1.43 2.84
C GLY A 298 -12.84 -1.73 1.37
N MET A 299 -14.02 -2.28 1.04
CA MET A 299 -14.43 -2.54 -0.34
C MET A 299 -14.50 -1.25 -1.16
N ILE A 300 -15.07 -0.17 -0.61
CA ILE A 300 -15.15 1.13 -1.30
C ILE A 300 -13.74 1.69 -1.53
N ALA A 301 -12.87 1.65 -0.52
CA ALA A 301 -11.51 2.15 -0.65
C ALA A 301 -10.72 1.39 -1.73
N TRP A 302 -10.83 0.04 -1.74
CA TRP A 302 -10.24 -0.77 -2.79
C TRP A 302 -10.87 -0.52 -4.16
N ALA A 303 -12.20 -0.38 -4.26
CA ALA A 303 -12.88 -0.06 -5.51
C ALA A 303 -12.35 1.24 -6.14
N ILE A 304 -12.19 2.28 -5.32
CA ILE A 304 -11.60 3.56 -5.75
C ILE A 304 -10.15 3.35 -6.18
N GLY A 305 -9.35 2.63 -5.37
CA GLY A 305 -7.94 2.35 -5.69
C GLY A 305 -7.77 1.57 -7.00
N MET A 306 -8.59 0.54 -7.25
CA MET A 306 -8.58 -0.25 -8.47
C MET A 306 -8.99 0.57 -9.70
N LEU A 307 -10.00 1.42 -9.56
CA LEU A 307 -10.43 2.33 -10.62
C LEU A 307 -9.33 3.35 -10.95
N VAL A 308 -8.75 4.00 -9.93
CA VAL A 308 -7.67 4.98 -10.09
C VAL A 308 -6.43 4.33 -10.71
N MET A 309 -6.08 3.12 -10.28
CA MET A 309 -4.97 2.38 -10.87
C MET A 309 -5.23 2.04 -12.34
N GLY A 310 -6.45 1.63 -12.69
CA GLY A 310 -6.85 1.45 -14.08
C GLY A 310 -6.66 2.73 -14.89
N VAL A 311 -7.18 3.85 -14.39
CA VAL A 311 -7.03 5.17 -15.04
C VAL A 311 -5.56 5.55 -15.19
N ALA A 312 -4.73 5.33 -14.18
CA ALA A 312 -3.31 5.67 -14.19
C ALA A 312 -2.53 4.88 -15.25
N TYR A 313 -2.74 3.57 -15.35
CA TYR A 313 -2.12 2.77 -16.42
C TYR A 313 -2.68 3.15 -17.80
N GLY A 314 -3.98 3.45 -17.88
CA GLY A 314 -4.63 3.80 -19.13
C GLY A 314 -4.16 5.15 -19.69
N SER A 315 -3.81 6.11 -18.82
CA SER A 315 -3.30 7.41 -19.25
C SER A 315 -1.92 7.36 -19.89
N VAL A 316 -1.15 6.29 -19.66
CA VAL A 316 0.19 6.12 -20.24
C VAL A 316 0.11 5.47 -21.63
N LEU A 317 -1.01 4.84 -22.00
CA LEU A 317 -1.14 4.10 -23.27
C LEU A 317 -0.87 4.96 -24.51
N GLY A 318 -1.18 6.26 -24.48
CA GLY A 318 -0.94 7.17 -25.60
C GLY A 318 0.54 7.54 -25.83
N ASP A 319 1.39 7.43 -24.80
CA ASP A 319 2.81 7.78 -24.86
C ASP A 319 3.72 6.56 -25.02
N LEU A 320 3.16 5.34 -25.14
CA LEU A 320 3.94 4.10 -25.14
C LEU A 320 4.91 4.02 -26.32
N GLU A 321 4.49 4.36 -27.54
CA GLU A 321 5.35 4.27 -28.73
C GLU A 321 6.62 5.12 -28.57
N ALA A 322 6.48 6.35 -28.07
CA ALA A 322 7.60 7.23 -27.77
C ALA A 322 8.46 6.74 -26.58
N PHE A 323 7.89 5.95 -25.68
CA PHE A 323 8.62 5.38 -24.53
C PHE A 323 9.48 4.16 -24.92
N PHE A 324 9.05 3.40 -25.92
CA PHE A 324 9.80 2.23 -26.42
C PHE A 324 10.87 2.61 -27.45
N GLU A 325 10.68 3.72 -28.18
CA GLU A 325 11.63 4.20 -29.19
C GLU A 325 12.99 4.54 -28.56
N GLY A 326 14.00 3.69 -28.82
CA GLY A 326 15.39 3.91 -28.37
C GLY A 326 15.81 3.21 -27.07
N ASN A 327 14.97 2.36 -26.48
CA ASN A 327 15.34 1.55 -25.30
C ASN A 327 15.41 0.05 -25.64
N GLU A 328 16.60 -0.42 -26.01
CA GLU A 328 16.85 -1.83 -26.41
C GLU A 328 16.37 -2.85 -25.37
N MET A 329 16.38 -2.53 -24.07
CA MET A 329 15.92 -3.42 -23.01
C MET A 329 14.38 -3.55 -23.00
N MET A 330 13.66 -2.45 -23.25
CA MET A 330 12.21 -2.45 -23.33
C MET A 330 11.71 -3.05 -24.65
N GLU A 331 12.44 -2.84 -25.75
CA GLU A 331 12.21 -3.55 -27.02
C GLU A 331 12.44 -5.07 -26.87
N GLN A 332 13.42 -5.51 -26.07
CA GLN A 332 13.62 -6.94 -25.78
C GLN A 332 12.51 -7.55 -24.91
N MET A 333 11.79 -6.76 -24.11
CA MET A 333 10.67 -7.24 -23.31
C MET A 333 9.39 -7.45 -24.13
N LEU A 334 9.26 -6.78 -25.28
CA LEU A 334 8.16 -6.98 -26.24
C LEU A 334 8.70 -7.76 -27.44
N VAL A 335 8.49 -9.08 -27.45
CA VAL A 335 8.76 -9.86 -28.67
C VAL A 335 7.73 -9.41 -29.71
N ALA A 336 8.16 -8.57 -30.66
CA ALA A 336 7.29 -8.05 -31.71
C ALA A 336 6.69 -9.22 -32.52
N GLU A 337 5.43 -9.54 -32.26
CA GLU A 337 4.65 -10.46 -33.09
C GLU A 337 4.08 -9.74 -34.31
N GLU A 338 4.23 -10.34 -35.50
CA GLU A 338 3.73 -9.78 -36.74
C GLU A 338 2.20 -9.66 -36.73
N GLY A 339 1.67 -8.43 -36.73
CA GLY A 339 0.24 -8.14 -36.90
C GLY A 339 -0.46 -7.39 -35.77
N TYR A 340 0.22 -7.19 -34.63
CA TYR A 340 -0.30 -6.42 -33.49
C TYR A 340 0.50 -5.14 -33.24
N THR A 341 -0.17 -4.10 -32.75
CA THR A 341 0.49 -2.86 -32.31
C THR A 341 1.30 -3.09 -31.03
N LEU A 342 2.34 -2.27 -30.79
CA LEU A 342 3.11 -2.30 -29.53
C LEU A 342 2.20 -2.15 -28.30
N THR A 343 1.16 -1.33 -28.42
CA THR A 343 0.13 -1.14 -27.38
C THR A 343 -0.65 -2.43 -27.10
N GLU A 344 -1.07 -3.17 -28.12
CA GLU A 344 -1.79 -4.43 -27.95
C GLU A 344 -0.93 -5.51 -27.29
N GLN A 345 0.38 -5.52 -27.59
CA GLN A 345 1.34 -6.44 -26.97
C GLN A 345 1.65 -6.09 -25.51
N PHE A 346 1.50 -4.82 -25.11
CA PHE A 346 1.74 -4.39 -23.73
C PHE A 346 0.54 -4.64 -22.79
N ILE A 347 -0.67 -4.79 -23.33
CA ILE A 347 -1.89 -5.00 -22.56
C ILE A 347 -1.85 -6.27 -21.70
N PRO A 348 -1.45 -7.45 -22.20
CA PRO A 348 -1.32 -8.65 -21.37
C PRO A 348 -0.45 -8.43 -20.14
N SER A 349 0.70 -7.76 -20.29
CA SER A 349 1.60 -7.46 -19.17
C SER A 349 0.92 -6.56 -18.12
N LEU A 350 0.19 -5.52 -18.55
CA LEU A 350 -0.61 -4.68 -17.65
C LEU A 350 -1.72 -5.48 -16.97
N MET A 351 -2.41 -6.35 -17.71
CA MET A 351 -3.52 -7.15 -17.20
C MET A 351 -3.08 -8.13 -16.11
N VAL A 352 -1.90 -8.76 -16.24
CA VAL A 352 -1.34 -9.62 -15.20
C VAL A 352 -1.19 -8.84 -13.88
N VAL A 353 -0.55 -7.67 -13.92
CA VAL A 353 -0.33 -6.83 -12.71
C VAL A 353 -1.65 -6.39 -12.11
N MET A 354 -2.56 -5.90 -12.95
CA MET A 354 -3.89 -5.44 -12.56
C MET A 354 -4.73 -6.55 -11.94
N ALA A 355 -4.74 -7.74 -12.54
CA ALA A 355 -5.50 -8.89 -12.09
C ALA A 355 -4.94 -9.45 -10.77
N LEU A 356 -3.63 -9.46 -10.58
CA LEU A 356 -3.01 -9.88 -9.32
C LEU A 356 -3.33 -8.91 -8.18
N LEU A 357 -3.30 -7.61 -8.43
CA LEU A 357 -3.71 -6.61 -7.44
C LEU A 357 -5.22 -6.69 -7.16
N ALA A 358 -6.04 -6.97 -8.17
CA ALA A 358 -7.49 -7.17 -8.03
C ALA A 358 -7.85 -8.40 -7.18
N THR A 359 -6.92 -9.35 -6.98
CA THR A 359 -7.08 -10.53 -6.13
C THR A 359 -6.89 -10.25 -4.65
N VAL A 360 -6.20 -9.16 -4.29
CA VAL A 360 -5.97 -8.78 -2.90
C VAL A 360 -7.30 -8.52 -2.15
N PRO A 361 -8.22 -7.65 -2.63
CA PRO A 361 -9.49 -7.38 -1.96
C PRO A 361 -10.38 -8.60 -1.69
N PRO A 362 -10.65 -9.52 -2.64
CA PRO A 362 -11.49 -10.69 -2.37
C PRO A 362 -10.82 -11.66 -1.39
N VAL A 363 -9.50 -11.90 -1.50
CA VAL A 363 -8.79 -12.73 -0.52
C VAL A 363 -8.86 -12.12 0.88
N MET A 364 -8.67 -10.80 1.01
CA MET A 364 -8.87 -10.09 2.29
C MET A 364 -10.31 -10.22 2.81
N ALA A 365 -11.30 -10.14 1.92
CA ALA A 365 -12.71 -10.28 2.26
C ALA A 365 -13.02 -11.67 2.83
N MET A 366 -12.41 -12.72 2.29
CA MET A 366 -12.56 -14.08 2.80
C MET A 366 -11.81 -14.28 4.13
N LEU A 367 -10.55 -13.85 4.22
CA LEU A 367 -9.74 -13.93 5.46
C LEU A 367 -10.31 -13.09 6.61
N LYS A 368 -11.21 -12.16 6.32
CA LYS A 368 -11.91 -11.38 7.34
C LYS A 368 -12.66 -12.26 8.33
N LEU A 369 -13.21 -13.39 7.87
CA LEU A 369 -13.89 -14.38 8.72
C LEU A 369 -12.96 -14.89 9.83
N TYR A 370 -11.76 -15.36 9.45
CA TYR A 370 -10.76 -15.84 10.41
C TYR A 370 -10.27 -14.72 11.35
N GLY A 371 -10.18 -13.49 10.85
CA GLY A 371 -9.84 -12.32 11.67
C GLY A 371 -10.89 -11.97 12.73
N GLU A 372 -12.18 -12.22 12.48
CA GLU A 372 -13.24 -12.04 13.48
C GLU A 372 -13.36 -13.25 14.42
N GLU A 373 -13.06 -14.46 13.94
CA GLU A 373 -12.95 -15.68 14.74
C GLU A 373 -11.88 -15.52 15.83
N LYS A 374 -10.66 -15.11 15.46
CA LYS A 374 -9.54 -14.86 16.40
C LYS A 374 -9.83 -13.79 17.46
N LYS A 375 -10.90 -13.00 17.28
CA LYS A 375 -11.35 -11.97 18.23
C LYS A 375 -12.56 -12.41 19.06
N ASN A 376 -12.98 -13.66 18.95
CA ASN A 376 -14.11 -14.29 19.67
C ASN A 376 -15.44 -13.59 19.40
N ARG A 377 -15.55 -12.91 18.25
CA ARG A 377 -16.77 -12.18 17.87
C ARG A 377 -17.77 -13.07 17.16
N ILE A 378 -17.30 -14.17 16.60
CA ILE A 378 -18.12 -15.14 15.86
C ILE A 378 -19.00 -15.96 16.82
N ASP A 379 -18.58 -16.17 18.08
CA ASP A 379 -19.33 -16.92 19.09
C ASP A 379 -20.72 -16.33 19.34
N HIS A 380 -20.82 -15.00 19.33
CA HIS A 380 -22.11 -14.30 19.46
C HIS A 380 -23.09 -14.58 18.30
N LEU A 381 -22.58 -14.89 17.12
CA LEU A 381 -23.39 -15.22 15.95
C LEU A 381 -23.77 -16.70 15.93
N LEU A 382 -22.82 -17.57 16.27
CA LEU A 382 -23.04 -19.02 16.27
C LEU A 382 -23.83 -19.52 17.48
N GLY A 383 -23.89 -18.73 18.56
CA GLY A 383 -24.86 -18.93 19.64
C GLY A 383 -26.32 -18.67 19.23
N ARG A 384 -26.57 -18.18 18.01
CA ARG A 384 -27.93 -17.99 17.44
C ARG A 384 -28.21 -19.04 16.36
N ALA A 385 -29.39 -18.98 15.74
CA ALA A 385 -29.79 -19.88 14.66
C ALA A 385 -29.06 -19.62 13.31
N VAL A 386 -27.73 -19.55 13.33
CA VAL A 386 -26.85 -19.38 12.17
C VAL A 386 -25.89 -20.57 12.10
N SER A 387 -25.98 -21.36 11.04
CA SER A 387 -25.05 -22.47 10.82
C SER A 387 -23.67 -21.97 10.39
N CYS A 388 -22.62 -22.74 10.71
CA CYS A 388 -21.25 -22.48 10.24
C CYS A 388 -21.18 -22.36 8.71
N THR A 389 -21.92 -23.19 7.98
CA THR A 389 -22.00 -23.16 6.52
C THR A 389 -22.63 -21.87 5.99
N ARG A 390 -23.71 -21.39 6.61
CA ARG A 390 -24.35 -20.11 6.22
C ARG A 390 -23.43 -18.93 6.52
N LEU A 391 -22.68 -18.98 7.61
CA LEU A 391 -21.70 -17.95 7.95
C LEU A 391 -20.55 -17.92 6.92
N MET A 392 -19.90 -19.05 6.65
CA MET A 392 -18.81 -19.11 5.67
C MET A 392 -19.28 -18.73 4.27
N GLY A 393 -20.46 -19.21 3.85
CA GLY A 393 -21.08 -18.84 2.58
C GLY A 393 -21.34 -17.34 2.45
N SER A 394 -21.64 -16.65 3.55
CA SER A 394 -21.83 -15.21 3.52
C SER A 394 -20.56 -14.43 3.16
N TYR A 395 -19.41 -14.87 3.68
CA TYR A 395 -18.11 -14.27 3.35
C TYR A 395 -17.64 -14.68 1.95
N LEU A 396 -17.90 -15.92 1.54
CA LEU A 396 -17.57 -16.38 0.19
C LEU A 396 -18.30 -15.60 -0.89
N ILE A 397 -19.63 -15.41 -0.76
CA ILE A 397 -20.42 -14.64 -1.73
C ILE A 397 -19.86 -13.22 -1.87
N ILE A 398 -19.53 -12.58 -0.74
CA ILE A 398 -18.92 -11.25 -0.73
C ILE A 398 -17.57 -11.29 -1.44
N SER A 399 -16.72 -12.28 -1.16
CA SER A 399 -15.41 -12.44 -1.79
C SER A 399 -15.53 -12.59 -3.31
N VAL A 400 -16.40 -13.47 -3.80
CA VAL A 400 -16.60 -13.72 -5.23
C VAL A 400 -17.11 -12.46 -5.95
N VAL A 401 -18.16 -11.82 -5.41
CA VAL A 401 -18.71 -10.59 -5.98
C VAL A 401 -17.67 -9.46 -5.95
N ASN A 402 -16.93 -9.33 -4.84
CA ASN A 402 -15.90 -8.31 -4.69
C ASN A 402 -14.78 -8.53 -5.72
N GLY A 403 -14.34 -9.77 -5.96
CA GLY A 403 -13.32 -10.07 -6.98
C GLY A 403 -13.75 -9.63 -8.37
N PHE A 404 -14.98 -9.96 -8.76
CA PHE A 404 -15.55 -9.55 -10.05
C PHE A 404 -15.59 -8.01 -10.17
N VAL A 405 -16.13 -7.32 -9.16
CA VAL A 405 -16.24 -5.85 -9.17
C VAL A 405 -14.88 -5.18 -9.26
N MET A 406 -13.87 -5.67 -8.52
CA MET A 406 -12.53 -5.07 -8.54
C MET A 406 -11.86 -5.22 -9.91
N LEU A 407 -11.97 -6.40 -10.52
CA LEU A 407 -11.41 -6.65 -11.85
C LEU A 407 -12.11 -5.79 -12.90
N SER A 408 -13.45 -5.71 -12.85
CA SER A 408 -14.24 -4.86 -13.75
C SER A 408 -13.89 -3.38 -13.62
N LEU A 409 -13.76 -2.85 -12.39
CA LEU A 409 -13.40 -1.44 -12.17
C LEU A 409 -12.01 -1.11 -12.72
N THR A 410 -11.08 -2.04 -12.62
CA THR A 410 -9.72 -1.90 -13.14
C THR A 410 -9.72 -1.82 -14.67
N ALA A 411 -10.45 -2.73 -15.33
CA ALA A 411 -10.62 -2.74 -16.77
C ALA A 411 -11.35 -1.49 -17.30
N ILE A 412 -12.42 -1.07 -16.62
CA ILE A 412 -13.15 0.16 -16.93
C ILE A 412 -12.23 1.38 -16.79
N GLY A 413 -11.43 1.44 -15.73
CA GLY A 413 -10.45 2.51 -15.53
C GLY A 413 -9.45 2.59 -16.68
N LEU A 414 -8.84 1.46 -17.04
CA LEU A 414 -7.86 1.36 -18.13
C LEU A 414 -8.46 1.83 -19.45
N TRP A 415 -9.60 1.28 -19.84
CA TRP A 415 -10.27 1.66 -21.08
C TRP A 415 -10.67 3.14 -21.08
N SER A 416 -11.22 3.65 -19.97
CA SER A 416 -11.71 5.03 -19.90
C SER A 416 -10.60 6.06 -20.10
N ALA A 417 -9.40 5.80 -19.57
CA ALA A 417 -8.26 6.69 -19.75
C ALA A 417 -7.58 6.45 -21.10
N GLY A 418 -7.37 5.19 -21.50
CA GLY A 418 -6.79 4.85 -22.79
C GLY A 418 -7.54 5.45 -23.98
N ALA A 419 -8.88 5.36 -23.95
CA ALA A 419 -9.74 5.95 -24.98
C ALA A 419 -9.67 7.49 -25.06
N THR A 420 -9.11 8.17 -24.06
CA THR A 420 -8.94 9.64 -24.08
C THR A 420 -7.56 10.09 -24.55
N VAL A 421 -6.54 9.24 -24.44
CA VAL A 421 -5.15 9.58 -24.79
C VAL A 421 -4.70 8.98 -26.11
N MET A 422 -5.35 7.91 -26.59
CA MET A 422 -5.04 7.28 -27.87
C MET A 422 -5.84 7.88 -29.03
N GLU A 423 -5.20 8.13 -30.17
CA GLU A 423 -5.89 8.58 -31.40
C GLU A 423 -6.81 7.48 -31.96
N GLU A 424 -6.33 6.22 -31.96
CA GLU A 424 -7.11 5.02 -32.27
C GLU A 424 -7.24 4.14 -31.02
N GLY A 425 -8.26 4.42 -30.20
CA GLY A 425 -8.51 3.67 -28.97
C GLY A 425 -9.01 2.24 -29.22
N LEU A 426 -8.63 1.32 -28.33
CA LEU A 426 -9.07 -0.07 -28.37
C LEU A 426 -10.54 -0.26 -27.96
N ASP A 427 -11.20 -1.27 -28.53
CA ASP A 427 -12.58 -1.60 -28.19
C ASP A 427 -12.73 -1.98 -26.71
N PHE A 428 -13.83 -1.55 -26.10
CA PHE A 428 -14.14 -1.87 -24.71
C PHE A 428 -14.23 -3.39 -24.50
N GLY A 429 -14.80 -4.12 -25.46
CA GLY A 429 -14.93 -5.58 -25.40
C GLY A 429 -13.58 -6.28 -25.32
N THR A 430 -12.58 -5.79 -26.06
CA THR A 430 -11.21 -6.34 -26.06
C THR A 430 -10.55 -6.16 -24.69
N ILE A 431 -10.52 -4.94 -24.15
CA ILE A 431 -9.89 -4.66 -22.85
C ILE A 431 -10.63 -5.35 -21.70
N TYR A 432 -11.97 -5.31 -21.72
CA TYR A 432 -12.78 -5.93 -20.69
C TYR A 432 -12.70 -7.46 -20.73
N GLY A 433 -12.65 -8.04 -21.93
CA GLY A 433 -12.42 -9.46 -22.17
C GLY A 433 -11.07 -9.92 -21.63
N ALA A 434 -9.99 -9.20 -21.99
CA ALA A 434 -8.63 -9.47 -21.50
C ALA A 434 -8.55 -9.48 -19.97
N ALA A 435 -9.24 -8.53 -19.30
CA ALA A 435 -9.32 -8.53 -17.85
C ALA A 435 -10.11 -9.73 -17.29
N LEU A 436 -11.30 -10.03 -17.84
CA LEU A 436 -12.18 -11.07 -17.31
C LEU A 436 -11.64 -12.49 -17.44
N VAL A 437 -10.74 -12.76 -18.39
CA VAL A 437 -10.10 -14.06 -18.53
C VAL A 437 -9.29 -14.44 -17.27
N TYR A 438 -8.82 -13.48 -16.47
CA TYR A 438 -8.13 -13.75 -15.20
C TYR A 438 -9.07 -14.10 -14.03
N TYR A 439 -10.39 -13.95 -14.19
CA TYR A 439 -11.35 -14.19 -13.11
C TYR A 439 -11.37 -15.66 -12.59
N PRO A 440 -11.31 -16.70 -13.45
CA PRO A 440 -11.13 -18.10 -13.02
C PRO A 440 -9.90 -18.32 -12.14
N ALA A 441 -8.76 -17.73 -12.47
CA ALA A 441 -7.54 -17.82 -11.64
C ALA A 441 -7.76 -17.16 -10.28
N MET A 442 -8.46 -16.01 -10.24
CA MET A 442 -8.85 -15.35 -8.98
C MET A 442 -9.78 -16.23 -8.14
N LEU A 443 -10.71 -16.98 -8.75
CA LEU A 443 -11.57 -17.93 -8.03
C LEU A 443 -10.77 -19.05 -7.37
N VAL A 444 -9.67 -19.52 -7.99
CA VAL A 444 -8.77 -20.51 -7.37
C VAL A 444 -8.13 -19.91 -6.11
N MET A 445 -7.67 -18.65 -6.16
CA MET A 445 -7.11 -17.96 -5.00
C MET A 445 -8.12 -17.79 -3.86
N ILE A 446 -9.37 -17.44 -4.19
CA ILE A 446 -10.47 -17.41 -3.22
C ILE A 446 -10.71 -18.82 -2.66
N GLY A 447 -10.72 -19.85 -3.51
CA GLY A 447 -10.86 -21.25 -3.11
C GLY A 447 -9.77 -21.71 -2.15
N LEU A 448 -8.51 -21.32 -2.37
CA LEU A 448 -7.41 -21.57 -1.45
C LEU A 448 -7.61 -20.88 -0.10
N ALA A 449 -8.08 -19.62 -0.09
CA ALA A 449 -8.41 -18.92 1.15
C ALA A 449 -9.51 -19.67 1.94
N VAL A 450 -10.55 -20.12 1.24
CA VAL A 450 -11.67 -20.91 1.78
C VAL A 450 -11.16 -22.24 2.36
N LEU A 451 -10.28 -22.92 1.64
CA LEU A 451 -9.64 -24.17 2.09
C LEU A 451 -8.80 -23.95 3.35
N PHE A 452 -7.95 -22.92 3.39
CA PHE A 452 -7.14 -22.63 4.57
C PHE A 452 -8.00 -22.31 5.78
N ILE A 453 -9.02 -21.45 5.65
CA ILE A 453 -9.93 -21.14 6.76
C ILE A 453 -10.70 -22.38 7.23
N GLY A 454 -11.05 -23.28 6.31
CA GLY A 454 -11.79 -24.50 6.60
C GLY A 454 -10.98 -25.60 7.26
N VAL A 455 -9.75 -25.85 6.80
CA VAL A 455 -8.96 -27.04 7.19
C VAL A 455 -7.75 -26.68 8.06
N LEU A 456 -7.01 -25.64 7.70
CA LEU A 456 -5.74 -25.25 8.33
C LEU A 456 -5.70 -23.74 8.59
N PRO A 457 -6.53 -23.20 9.51
CA PRO A 457 -6.73 -21.75 9.67
C PRO A 457 -5.43 -21.01 10.02
N LYS A 458 -4.50 -21.69 10.71
CA LYS A 458 -3.17 -21.16 11.08
C LYS A 458 -2.29 -20.86 9.86
N LEU A 459 -2.54 -21.49 8.72
CA LEU A 459 -1.84 -21.26 7.46
C LEU A 459 -2.51 -20.19 6.59
N GLY A 460 -3.58 -19.54 7.05
CA GLY A 460 -4.28 -18.51 6.28
C GLY A 460 -3.38 -17.36 5.81
N SER A 461 -2.27 -17.07 6.50
CA SER A 461 -1.29 -16.07 6.06
C SER A 461 -0.37 -16.53 4.92
N VAL A 462 -0.24 -17.84 4.68
CA VAL A 462 0.61 -18.40 3.62
C VAL A 462 0.10 -18.01 2.24
N ILE A 463 -1.20 -17.73 2.09
CA ILE A 463 -1.76 -17.25 0.82
C ILE A 463 -1.07 -15.98 0.31
N TRP A 464 -0.57 -15.12 1.20
CA TRP A 464 0.16 -13.91 0.81
C TRP A 464 1.53 -14.22 0.22
N LEU A 465 2.20 -15.28 0.71
CA LEU A 465 3.42 -15.78 0.10
C LEU A 465 3.14 -16.30 -1.31
N TYR A 466 2.00 -16.96 -1.50
CA TYR A 466 1.60 -17.47 -2.81
C TYR A 466 1.24 -16.35 -3.80
N VAL A 467 0.50 -15.32 -3.37
CA VAL A 467 0.26 -14.10 -4.18
C VAL A 467 1.59 -13.44 -4.57
N PHE A 468 2.51 -13.30 -3.63
CA PHE A 468 3.83 -12.72 -3.89
C PHE A 468 4.67 -13.57 -4.85
N TYR A 469 4.67 -14.89 -4.67
CA TYR A 469 5.29 -15.84 -5.60
C TYR A 469 4.74 -15.67 -7.02
N THR A 470 3.41 -15.64 -7.18
CA THR A 470 2.78 -15.46 -8.49
C THR A 470 3.19 -14.14 -9.13
N PHE A 471 3.26 -13.05 -8.37
CA PHE A 471 3.71 -11.76 -8.88
C PHE A 471 5.15 -11.83 -9.39
N ILE A 472 6.08 -12.37 -8.60
CA ILE A 472 7.49 -12.49 -9.00
C ILE A 472 7.63 -13.32 -10.27
N VAL A 473 6.97 -14.48 -10.33
CA VAL A 473 7.14 -15.40 -11.45
C VAL A 473 6.51 -14.88 -12.73
N LEU A 474 5.33 -14.25 -12.68
CA LEU A 474 4.66 -13.81 -13.90
C LEU A 474 5.11 -12.43 -14.37
N TYR A 475 5.48 -11.54 -13.46
CA TYR A 475 5.94 -10.20 -13.83
C TYR A 475 7.45 -10.14 -14.07
N LEU A 476 8.25 -10.84 -13.24
CA LEU A 476 9.71 -10.86 -13.38
C LEU A 476 10.23 -12.13 -14.05
N GLY A 477 9.38 -13.09 -14.42
CA GLY A 477 9.82 -14.38 -14.97
C GLY A 477 10.63 -14.26 -16.24
N GLY A 478 10.17 -13.42 -17.19
CA GLY A 478 10.92 -13.14 -18.40
C GLY A 478 12.27 -12.46 -18.13
N LEU A 479 12.31 -11.53 -17.16
CA LEU A 479 13.54 -10.83 -16.78
C LEU A 479 14.55 -11.75 -16.06
N LEU A 480 14.06 -12.69 -15.26
CA LEU A 480 14.88 -13.63 -14.47
C LEU A 480 15.16 -14.94 -15.22
N ASP A 481 14.68 -15.08 -16.45
CA ASP A 481 14.81 -16.27 -17.30
C ASP A 481 14.36 -17.56 -16.57
N PHE A 482 13.20 -17.50 -15.92
CA PHE A 482 12.66 -18.66 -15.21
C PHE A 482 12.10 -19.71 -16.18
N PRO A 483 12.29 -21.01 -15.90
CA PRO A 483 11.66 -22.06 -16.69
C PRO A 483 10.12 -22.00 -16.63
N ASP A 484 9.44 -22.30 -17.74
CA ASP A 484 7.97 -22.20 -17.88
C ASP A 484 7.18 -22.96 -16.80
N TRP A 485 7.70 -24.08 -16.31
CA TRP A 485 7.03 -24.88 -15.28
C TRP A 485 6.85 -24.09 -13.97
N VAL A 486 7.70 -23.10 -13.71
CA VAL A 486 7.61 -22.22 -12.54
C VAL A 486 6.37 -21.32 -12.66
N GLY A 487 6.10 -20.78 -13.86
CA GLY A 487 4.89 -20.02 -14.17
C GLY A 487 3.62 -20.85 -14.01
N HIS A 488 3.63 -22.08 -14.53
CA HIS A 488 2.53 -23.02 -14.45
C HIS A 488 2.21 -23.53 -13.03
N LEU A 489 3.05 -23.27 -12.03
CA LEU A 489 2.66 -23.50 -10.62
C LEU A 489 1.60 -22.50 -10.12
N SER A 490 1.39 -21.41 -10.85
CA SER A 490 0.36 -20.41 -10.55
C SER A 490 -0.89 -20.63 -11.42
N PRO A 491 -2.11 -20.47 -10.87
CA PRO A 491 -3.35 -20.42 -11.65
C PRO A 491 -3.31 -19.38 -12.77
N TYR A 492 -2.56 -18.30 -12.56
CA TYR A 492 -2.41 -17.21 -13.52
C TYR A 492 -1.49 -17.57 -14.70
N GLY A 493 -0.63 -18.59 -14.56
CA GLY A 493 0.23 -19.05 -15.66
C GLY A 493 -0.49 -19.89 -16.71
N TYR A 494 -1.77 -20.24 -16.48
CA TYR A 494 -2.61 -20.96 -17.44
C TYR A 494 -3.63 -20.05 -18.15
N ILE A 495 -3.49 -18.75 -17.99
CA ILE A 495 -4.38 -17.75 -18.58
C ILE A 495 -3.80 -17.33 -19.94
N PRO A 496 -4.56 -17.42 -21.05
CA PRO A 496 -4.10 -16.94 -22.35
C PRO A 496 -3.93 -15.42 -22.35
N GLU A 497 -2.95 -14.93 -23.09
CA GLU A 497 -2.58 -13.51 -23.17
C GLU A 497 -3.44 -12.76 -24.19
N LEU A 498 -4.73 -12.56 -23.87
CA LEU A 498 -5.62 -11.77 -24.72
C LEU A 498 -5.20 -10.28 -24.76
N PRO A 499 -5.28 -9.60 -25.93
CA PRO A 499 -5.86 -10.06 -27.19
C PRO A 499 -4.88 -10.76 -28.15
N VAL A 500 -3.63 -10.98 -27.75
CA VAL A 500 -2.57 -11.53 -28.59
C VAL A 500 -2.83 -13.01 -28.90
N ASP A 501 -3.18 -13.78 -27.87
CA ASP A 501 -3.53 -15.20 -27.97
C ASP A 501 -5.00 -15.45 -28.37
N GLU A 502 -5.28 -16.65 -28.89
CA GLU A 502 -6.65 -17.15 -29.01
C GLU A 502 -7.19 -17.66 -27.66
N MET A 503 -8.51 -17.58 -27.48
CA MET A 503 -9.15 -18.02 -26.25
C MET A 503 -9.11 -19.54 -26.06
N GLU A 504 -8.31 -20.00 -25.08
CA GLU A 504 -8.26 -21.41 -24.69
C GLU A 504 -9.27 -21.77 -23.59
N TRP A 505 -10.36 -22.43 -23.97
CA TRP A 505 -11.44 -22.80 -23.03
C TRP A 505 -11.09 -23.93 -22.07
N VAL A 506 -10.15 -24.82 -22.43
CA VAL A 506 -9.84 -26.03 -21.65
C VAL A 506 -9.12 -25.68 -20.33
N PRO A 507 -8.01 -24.93 -20.32
CA PRO A 507 -7.33 -24.54 -19.08
C PRO A 507 -8.25 -23.75 -18.15
N ILE A 508 -9.03 -22.82 -18.72
CA ILE A 508 -9.98 -21.99 -17.98
C ILE A 508 -11.06 -22.83 -17.29
N SER A 509 -11.62 -23.83 -17.98
CA SER A 509 -12.62 -24.74 -17.41
C SER A 509 -12.03 -25.56 -16.25
N ILE A 510 -10.78 -26.01 -16.39
CA ILE A 510 -10.07 -26.74 -15.33
C ILE A 510 -9.87 -25.85 -14.09
N LEU A 511 -9.48 -24.58 -14.25
CA LEU A 511 -9.33 -23.64 -13.14
C LEU A 511 -10.64 -23.46 -12.37
N VAL A 512 -11.77 -23.33 -13.06
CA VAL A 512 -13.08 -23.24 -12.42
C VAL A 512 -13.40 -24.50 -11.62
N ILE A 513 -13.14 -25.69 -12.18
CA ILE A 513 -13.34 -26.97 -11.48
C ILE A 513 -12.47 -27.04 -10.21
N ILE A 514 -11.19 -26.67 -10.31
CA ILE A 514 -10.27 -26.64 -9.16
C ILE A 514 -10.79 -25.68 -8.10
N ALA A 515 -11.21 -24.47 -8.48
CA ALA A 515 -11.76 -23.49 -7.55
C ALA A 515 -12.97 -24.06 -6.78
N VAL A 516 -13.90 -24.71 -7.48
CA VAL A 516 -15.08 -25.33 -6.88
C VAL A 516 -14.69 -26.45 -5.91
N ILE A 517 -13.74 -27.33 -6.27
CA ILE A 517 -13.25 -28.40 -5.40
C ILE A 517 -12.64 -27.83 -4.12
N LEU A 518 -11.78 -26.81 -4.23
CA LEU A 518 -11.15 -26.14 -3.09
C LEU A 518 -12.20 -25.51 -2.17
N MET A 519 -13.20 -24.84 -2.75
CA MET A 519 -14.30 -24.24 -1.99
C MET A 519 -15.09 -25.33 -1.23
N ILE A 520 -15.50 -26.41 -1.89
CA ILE A 520 -16.24 -27.52 -1.28
C ILE A 520 -15.42 -28.14 -0.13
N ALA A 521 -14.14 -28.43 -0.36
CA ALA A 521 -13.25 -28.99 0.65
C ALA A 521 -13.13 -28.05 1.86
N GLY A 522 -13.02 -26.73 1.63
CA GLY A 522 -13.02 -25.74 2.69
C GLY A 522 -14.32 -25.68 3.49
N PHE A 523 -15.49 -25.79 2.84
CA PHE A 523 -16.78 -25.88 3.55
C PHE A 523 -16.89 -27.14 4.42
N ILE A 524 -16.47 -28.29 3.89
CA ILE A 524 -16.46 -29.54 4.64
C ILE A 524 -15.53 -29.43 5.84
N GLY A 525 -14.33 -28.85 5.66
CA GLY A 525 -13.39 -28.58 6.73
C GLY A 525 -13.98 -27.67 7.80
N TYR A 526 -14.54 -26.53 7.39
CA TYR A 526 -15.11 -25.54 8.31
C TYR A 526 -16.31 -26.09 9.10
N HIS A 527 -17.07 -27.00 8.53
CA HIS A 527 -18.17 -27.66 9.21
C HIS A 527 -17.70 -28.68 10.26
N LYS A 528 -16.57 -29.34 10.01
CA LYS A 528 -16.03 -30.39 10.87
C LYS A 528 -15.09 -29.87 11.96
N ARG A 529 -14.44 -28.72 11.75
CA ARG A 529 -13.48 -28.19 12.71
C ARG A 529 -14.17 -27.46 13.85
N ASP A 530 -13.56 -27.55 15.02
CA ASP A 530 -13.90 -26.69 16.13
C ASP A 530 -13.45 -25.25 15.84
N ILE A 531 -14.20 -24.31 16.38
CA ILE A 531 -13.95 -22.88 16.23
C ILE A 531 -13.03 -22.48 17.36
N GLU A 532 -11.85 -21.96 17.01
CA GLU A 532 -10.82 -21.57 17.97
C GLU A 532 -11.04 -20.10 18.35
N GLY A 533 -11.45 -19.85 19.60
CA GLY A 533 -11.67 -18.52 20.16
C GLY A 533 -11.58 -18.50 21.67
#